data_AF-A0A9D7HUW3-F1
#
_entry.id   AF-A0A9D7HUW3-F1
#
_cell.length_a   1.000
_cell.length_b   1.000
_cell.length_c   1.000
_cell.angle_alpha   90.00
_cell.angle_beta   90.00
_cell.angle_gamma   90.00
#
_symmetry.space_group_name_H-M   'P 1'
#
loop_
_entity.id
_entity.type
_entity.pdbx_description
1 polymer ?
#
loop_
_entity_poly.entity_id
_entity_poly.type
_entity_poly.pdbx_seq_one_letter_code
_entity_poly.pdbx_strand_id
1 'polypeptide(L)'
;MSRSLSQWWEHLHAHTDARALAVFRMLVGGLFFYEIGFYLNINLVDMGLVGPEGLFPYEGLEWVRAMGKGSMDFILGGLGIAALMIAAGLLYRFAIAYFLVAYLYILLLDRANFNNHFYLFVLVSFLLCLSPANRAWSIDRLLFKSACAWRALPVGAG
;
A
#
# COMPACT_ATOMS: atom_id res chain seq x y z
N MET A 1 26.53 -31.88 3.03
CA MET A 1 25.92 -30.58 3.35
C MET A 1 25.07 -30.00 2.20
N SER A 2 24.50 -30.83 1.30
CA SER A 2 23.79 -30.38 0.08
C SER A 2 22.28 -30.68 0.05
N ARG A 3 21.77 -31.64 0.85
CA ARG A 3 20.33 -31.99 0.87
C ARG A 3 19.43 -30.91 1.46
N SER A 4 19.95 -30.10 2.38
CA SER A 4 19.19 -29.00 2.98
C SER A 4 18.90 -27.91 1.95
N LEU A 5 19.90 -27.49 1.17
CA LEU A 5 19.75 -26.42 0.19
C LEU A 5 18.77 -26.78 -0.94
N SER A 6 18.78 -28.02 -1.42
CA SER A 6 17.83 -28.48 -2.44
C SER A 6 16.38 -28.51 -1.92
N GLN A 7 16.18 -28.87 -0.65
CA GLN A 7 14.85 -28.84 -0.02
C GLN A 7 14.33 -27.41 0.17
N TRP A 8 15.18 -26.49 0.61
CA TRP A 8 14.83 -25.07 0.68
C TRP A 8 14.52 -24.48 -0.71
N TRP A 9 15.30 -24.88 -1.72
CA TRP A 9 15.10 -24.46 -3.11
C TRP A 9 13.73 -24.91 -3.64
N GLU A 10 13.38 -26.19 -3.45
CA GLU A 10 12.06 -26.69 -3.86
C GLU A 10 10.91 -26.03 -3.08
N HIS A 11 11.11 -25.73 -1.80
CA HIS A 11 10.09 -25.06 -0.99
C HIS A 11 9.86 -23.60 -1.42
N LEU A 12 10.92 -22.87 -1.80
CA LEU A 12 10.82 -21.50 -2.32
C LEU A 12 10.08 -21.42 -3.67
N HIS A 13 10.19 -22.49 -4.47
CA HIS A 13 9.51 -22.59 -5.76
C HIS A 13 8.13 -23.27 -5.67
N ALA A 14 7.74 -23.77 -4.50
CA ALA A 14 6.44 -24.41 -4.32
C ALA A 14 5.32 -23.37 -4.50
N HIS A 15 4.30 -23.74 -5.28
CA HIS A 15 3.12 -22.90 -5.49
C HIS A 15 2.42 -22.64 -4.15
N THR A 16 2.51 -21.41 -3.67
CA THR A 16 1.88 -20.99 -2.42
C THR A 16 0.45 -20.52 -2.69
N ASP A 17 -0.46 -20.81 -1.76
CA ASP A 17 -1.86 -20.43 -1.91
C ASP A 17 -2.02 -18.91 -1.87
N ALA A 18 -2.62 -18.34 -2.92
CA ALA A 18 -2.86 -16.91 -3.07
C ALA A 18 -3.78 -16.34 -1.96
N ARG A 19 -4.48 -17.20 -1.22
CA ARG A 19 -5.33 -16.82 -0.08
C ARG A 19 -4.54 -16.18 1.07
N ALA A 20 -3.34 -16.70 1.39
CA ALA A 20 -2.53 -16.15 2.47
C ALA A 20 -2.14 -14.69 2.20
N LEU A 21 -1.75 -14.41 0.95
CA LEU A 21 -1.43 -13.05 0.51
C LEU A 21 -2.67 -12.13 0.53
N ALA A 22 -3.86 -12.66 0.22
CA ALA A 22 -5.10 -11.90 0.30
C ALA A 22 -5.47 -11.54 1.74
N VAL A 23 -5.30 -12.46 2.69
CA VAL A 23 -5.50 -12.19 4.13
C VAL A 23 -4.49 -11.15 4.61
N PHE A 24 -3.21 -11.30 4.23
CA PHE A 24 -2.18 -10.32 4.55
C PHE A 24 -2.56 -8.92 4.06
N ARG A 25 -3.02 -8.80 2.80
CA ARG A 25 -3.51 -7.54 2.23
C ARG A 25 -4.67 -6.94 3.05
N MET A 26 -5.64 -7.76 3.47
CA MET A 26 -6.78 -7.29 4.27
C MET A 26 -6.33 -6.76 5.64
N LEU A 27 -5.47 -7.50 6.33
CA LEU A 27 -4.94 -7.11 7.64
C LEU A 27 -4.11 -5.83 7.55
N VAL A 28 -3.20 -5.75 6.58
CA VAL A 28 -2.36 -4.55 6.36
C VAL A 28 -3.21 -3.36 5.95
N GLY A 29 -4.17 -3.53 5.05
CA GLY A 29 -5.08 -2.44 4.66
C GLY A 29 -5.92 -1.93 5.84
N GLY A 30 -6.36 -2.83 6.72
CA GLY A 30 -7.04 -2.47 7.97
C GLY A 30 -6.14 -1.72 8.94
N LEU A 31 -4.87 -2.15 9.08
CA LEU A 31 -3.87 -1.46 9.90
C LEU A 31 -3.59 -0.05 9.35
N PHE A 32 -3.44 0.09 8.03
CA PHE A 32 -3.27 1.39 7.38
C PHE A 32 -4.47 2.31 7.65
N PHE A 33 -5.69 1.80 7.56
CA PHE A 33 -6.89 2.58 7.82
C PHE A 33 -6.95 3.05 9.29
N TYR A 34 -6.63 2.16 10.23
CA TYR A 34 -6.56 2.50 11.65
C TYR A 34 -5.57 3.63 11.92
N GLU A 35 -4.37 3.54 11.36
CA GLU A 35 -3.32 4.55 11.54
C GLU A 35 -3.73 5.91 10.96
N ILE A 36 -4.26 5.93 9.74
CA ILE A 36 -4.74 7.18 9.14
C ILE A 36 -5.89 7.78 9.96
N GLY A 37 -6.77 6.94 10.51
CA GLY A 37 -7.82 7.37 11.44
C GLY A 37 -7.25 8.00 12.71
N PHE A 38 -6.17 7.42 13.26
CA PHE A 38 -5.44 8.00 14.39
C PHE A 38 -4.82 9.36 14.02
N TYR A 39 -4.17 9.48 12.86
CA TYR A 39 -3.59 10.76 12.39
C TYR A 39 -4.63 11.86 12.17
N LEU A 40 -5.81 11.50 11.66
CA LEU A 40 -6.93 12.44 11.57
C LEU A 40 -7.42 12.86 12.95
N ASN A 41 -7.45 11.95 13.93
CA ASN A 41 -7.89 12.25 15.29
C ASN A 41 -6.95 13.22 16.03
N ILE A 42 -5.64 13.06 15.86
CA ILE A 42 -4.63 13.95 16.48
C ILE A 42 -4.41 15.25 15.68
N ASN A 43 -5.13 15.45 14.56
CA ASN A 43 -4.92 16.57 13.64
C ASN A 43 -3.47 16.69 13.17
N LEU A 44 -2.90 15.60 12.65
CA LEU A 44 -1.49 15.54 12.21
C LEU A 44 -1.12 16.68 11.24
N VAL A 45 -2.04 17.08 10.35
CA VAL A 45 -1.80 18.17 9.40
C VAL A 45 -1.49 19.48 10.12
N ASP A 46 -2.32 19.87 11.08
CA ASP A 46 -2.13 21.10 11.84
C ASP A 46 -0.97 21.00 12.81
N MET A 47 -0.85 19.89 13.55
CA MET A 47 0.14 19.78 14.62
C MET A 47 1.54 19.43 14.13
N GLY A 48 1.67 18.71 13.02
CA GLY A 48 2.92 18.06 12.62
C GLY A 48 3.41 18.34 11.20
N LEU A 49 2.57 18.88 10.31
CA LEU A 49 2.94 19.10 8.90
C LEU A 49 2.90 20.57 8.47
N VAL A 50 1.93 21.35 8.96
CA VAL A 50 1.72 22.75 8.52
C VAL A 50 1.89 23.75 9.66
N GLY A 51 1.52 23.39 10.89
CA GLY A 51 1.59 24.31 12.04
C GLY A 51 2.98 24.57 12.64
N PRO A 52 3.98 23.67 12.60
CA PRO A 52 5.31 23.96 13.11
C PRO A 52 5.99 25.11 12.33
N GLU A 53 6.61 26.05 13.04
CA GLU A 53 7.29 27.22 12.43
C GLU A 53 8.51 26.85 11.56
N GLY A 54 9.02 25.62 11.68
CA GLY A 54 10.05 25.08 10.81
C GLY A 54 10.04 23.56 10.79
N LEU A 55 9.79 22.98 9.60
CA LEU A 55 10.04 21.55 9.34
C LEU A 55 11.54 21.33 9.12
N PHE A 56 12.02 20.12 9.35
CA PHE A 56 13.40 19.72 9.06
C PHE A 56 13.44 18.89 7.77
N PRO A 57 13.52 19.52 6.58
CA PRO A 57 13.56 18.79 5.33
C PRO A 57 14.84 17.94 5.23
N TYR A 58 14.79 16.90 4.41
CA TYR A 58 15.99 16.13 4.08
C TYR A 58 16.93 16.95 3.20
N GLU A 59 18.22 16.85 3.48
CA GLU A 59 19.28 17.39 2.62
C GLU A 59 19.09 16.93 1.17
N GLY A 60 19.04 17.89 0.22
CA GLY A 60 18.78 17.62 -1.19
C GLY A 60 17.30 17.50 -1.59
N LEU A 61 16.37 17.46 -0.62
CA LEU A 61 14.92 17.43 -0.84
C LEU A 61 14.20 18.65 -0.24
N GLU A 62 14.90 19.75 -0.01
CA GLU A 62 14.35 21.01 0.53
C GLU A 62 13.24 21.64 -0.33
N TRP A 63 13.16 21.22 -1.60
CA TRP A 63 12.10 21.60 -2.52
C TRP A 63 10.77 20.89 -2.23
N VAL A 64 10.78 19.80 -1.47
CA VAL A 64 9.59 19.08 -1.01
C VAL A 64 9.04 19.82 0.20
N ARG A 65 8.01 20.63 0.00
CA ARG A 65 7.35 21.41 1.06
C ARG A 65 5.91 20.98 1.24
N ALA A 66 5.39 21.22 2.45
CA ALA A 66 4.00 20.95 2.73
C ALA A 66 3.13 21.86 1.84
N MET A 67 2.23 21.25 1.07
CA MET A 67 1.13 21.96 0.44
C MET A 67 0.25 22.61 1.51
N GLY A 68 -0.57 23.59 1.10
CA GLY A 68 -1.50 24.26 2.01
C GLY A 68 -2.40 23.25 2.74
N LYS A 69 -2.83 23.62 3.95
CA LYS A 69 -3.63 22.77 4.86
C LYS A 69 -4.73 21.96 4.16
N GLY A 70 -5.56 22.63 3.35
CA GLY A 70 -6.68 21.95 2.67
C GLY A 70 -6.24 20.83 1.72
N SER A 71 -5.09 20.99 1.04
CA SER A 71 -4.52 19.94 0.20
C SER A 71 -3.98 18.78 1.04
N MET A 72 -3.36 19.07 2.18
CA MET A 72 -2.87 18.03 3.10
C MET A 72 -3.99 17.23 3.73
N ASP A 73 -5.06 17.89 4.16
CA ASP A 73 -6.26 17.23 4.68
C ASP A 73 -6.87 16.30 3.63
N PHE A 74 -6.91 16.74 2.36
CA PHE A 74 -7.39 15.92 1.25
C PHE A 74 -6.49 14.71 0.98
N ILE A 75 -5.16 14.88 1.01
CA ILE A 75 -4.20 13.77 0.85
C ILE A 75 -4.38 12.76 1.98
N LEU A 76 -4.50 13.22 3.23
CA LEU A 76 -4.64 12.36 4.40
C LEU A 76 -5.99 11.60 4.38
N GLY A 77 -7.08 12.29 4.03
CA GLY A 77 -8.40 11.64 3.85
C GLY A 77 -8.39 10.63 2.69
N GLY A 78 -7.72 10.97 1.58
CA GLY A 78 -7.52 10.08 0.44
C GLY A 78 -6.74 8.82 0.81
N LEU A 79 -5.72 8.92 1.67
CA LEU A 79 -4.98 7.78 2.20
C LEU A 79 -5.88 6.81 2.96
N GLY A 80 -6.84 7.33 3.75
CA GLY A 80 -7.82 6.51 4.46
C GLY A 80 -8.74 5.74 3.50
N ILE A 81 -9.25 6.40 2.47
CA ILE A 81 -10.07 5.75 1.43
C ILE A 81 -9.25 4.69 0.69
N ALA A 82 -8.01 5.03 0.30
CA ALA A 82 -7.11 4.11 -0.37
C ALA A 82 -6.80 2.88 0.50
N ALA A 83 -6.63 3.04 1.83
CA ALA A 83 -6.42 1.94 2.76
C ALA A 83 -7.62 0.96 2.78
N LEU A 84 -8.85 1.47 2.80
CA LEU A 84 -10.05 0.63 2.70
C LEU A 84 -10.15 -0.07 1.34
N MET A 85 -9.84 0.63 0.25
CA MET A 85 -9.78 0.05 -1.09
C MET A 85 -8.70 -1.05 -1.18
N ILE A 86 -7.54 -0.85 -0.56
CA ILE A 86 -6.47 -1.85 -0.44
C ILE A 86 -6.98 -3.05 0.36
N ALA A 87 -7.68 -2.85 1.48
CA ALA A 87 -8.22 -3.92 2.32
C ALA A 87 -9.37 -4.69 1.64
N ALA A 88 -10.19 -4.04 0.84
CA ALA A 88 -11.25 -4.66 0.04
C ALA A 88 -10.71 -5.31 -1.26
N GLY A 89 -9.56 -4.83 -1.75
CA GLY A 89 -9.00 -5.22 -3.03
C GLY A 89 -9.80 -4.63 -4.19
N LEU A 90 -10.26 -3.39 -4.03
CA LEU A 90 -10.96 -2.60 -5.03
C LEU A 90 -9.98 -1.59 -5.64
N LEU A 91 -9.93 -1.52 -6.97
CA LEU A 91 -8.95 -0.78 -7.76
C LEU A 91 -7.53 -0.91 -7.18
N TYR A 92 -7.17 -2.13 -6.79
CA TYR A 92 -6.05 -2.39 -5.86
C TYR A 92 -4.74 -1.76 -6.34
N ARG A 93 -4.45 -1.86 -7.64
CA ARG A 93 -3.24 -1.31 -8.27
C ARG A 93 -3.16 0.21 -8.12
N PHE A 94 -4.27 0.91 -8.33
CA PHE A 94 -4.33 2.35 -8.20
C PHE A 94 -4.30 2.77 -6.73
N ALA A 95 -5.06 2.06 -5.88
CA ALA A 95 -5.13 2.35 -4.46
C ALA A 95 -3.76 2.20 -3.77
N ILE A 96 -3.04 1.09 -4.02
CA ILE A 96 -1.72 0.87 -3.42
C ILE A 96 -0.65 1.82 -3.96
N ALA A 97 -0.69 2.17 -5.25
CA ALA A 97 0.23 3.12 -5.84
C ALA A 97 0.01 4.54 -5.28
N TYR A 98 -1.25 4.98 -5.19
CA TYR A 98 -1.60 6.24 -4.55
C TYR A 98 -1.14 6.25 -3.09
N PHE A 99 -1.46 5.19 -2.33
CA PHE A 99 -1.08 5.11 -0.92
C PHE A 99 0.43 5.20 -0.73
N LEU A 100 1.20 4.45 -1.52
CA LEU A 100 2.65 4.49 -1.48
C LEU A 100 3.20 5.90 -1.75
N VAL A 101 2.76 6.54 -2.83
CA VAL A 101 3.28 7.86 -3.24
C VAL A 101 2.88 8.95 -2.25
N ALA A 102 1.61 8.98 -1.82
CA ALA A 102 1.11 9.98 -0.87
C ALA A 102 1.75 9.82 0.51
N TYR A 103 1.90 8.59 1.00
CA TYR A 103 2.52 8.35 2.30
C TYR A 103 4.04 8.60 2.27
N LEU A 104 4.71 8.25 1.16
CA LEU A 104 6.11 8.62 0.94
C LEU A 104 6.30 10.14 0.91
N TYR A 105 5.39 10.87 0.26
CA TYR A 105 5.43 12.33 0.28
C TYR A 105 5.37 12.88 1.70
N ILE A 106 4.42 12.40 2.53
CA ILE A 106 4.32 12.81 3.94
C ILE A 106 5.62 12.50 4.72
N LEU A 107 6.21 11.32 4.51
CA LEU A 107 7.47 10.94 5.14
C LEU A 107 8.64 11.86 4.75
N LEU A 108 8.64 12.37 3.51
CA LEU A 108 9.70 13.24 2.99
C LEU A 108 9.60 14.70 3.44
N LEU A 109 8.46 15.11 4.00
CA LEU A 109 8.23 16.50 4.43
C LEU A 109 9.07 16.89 5.65
N ASP A 110 9.29 15.96 6.57
CA ASP A 110 9.97 16.28 7.82
C ASP A 110 10.74 15.08 8.37
N ARG A 111 12.05 15.27 8.56
CA ARG A 111 12.93 14.31 9.22
C ARG A 111 12.64 14.22 10.73
N ALA A 112 11.99 15.20 11.35
CA ALA A 112 11.64 15.09 12.77
C ALA A 112 10.51 14.08 13.02
N ASN A 113 9.62 13.87 12.04
CA ASN A 113 8.57 12.85 12.07
C ASN A 113 9.08 11.43 11.73
N PHE A 114 10.40 11.26 11.58
CA PHE A 114 11.07 10.03 11.19
C PHE A 114 11.01 8.98 12.31
N ASN A 115 10.02 8.07 12.23
CA ASN A 115 9.90 6.93 13.12
C ASN A 115 9.81 5.62 12.32
N ASN A 116 10.26 4.50 12.91
CA ASN A 116 10.23 3.15 12.36
C ASN A 116 8.86 2.75 11.79
N HIS A 117 7.80 3.27 12.42
CA HIS A 117 6.43 3.04 11.98
C HIS A 117 6.17 3.53 10.54
N PHE A 118 6.62 4.74 10.20
CA PHE A 118 6.44 5.29 8.85
C PHE A 118 7.25 4.51 7.81
N TYR A 119 8.48 4.07 8.15
CA TYR A 119 9.31 3.24 7.28
C TYR A 119 8.63 1.93 6.91
N LEU A 120 8.08 1.27 7.93
CA LEU A 120 7.38 0.01 7.74
C LEU A 120 6.21 0.17 6.78
N PHE A 121 5.46 1.27 6.87
CA PHE A 121 4.30 1.52 6.03
C PHE A 121 4.68 1.74 4.57
N VAL A 122 5.72 2.53 4.29
CA VAL A 122 6.24 2.73 2.93
C VAL A 122 6.76 1.42 2.35
N LEU A 123 7.57 0.69 3.13
CA LEU A 123 8.16 -0.57 2.70
C LEU A 123 7.10 -1.63 2.38
N VAL A 124 6.13 -1.82 3.28
CA VAL A 124 5.05 -2.79 3.09
C VAL A 124 4.18 -2.38 1.90
N SER A 125 3.89 -1.09 1.74
CA SER A 125 3.13 -0.58 0.59
C SER A 125 3.87 -0.82 -0.73
N PHE A 126 5.20 -0.63 -0.74
CA PHE A 126 6.04 -0.92 -1.90
C PHE A 126 6.03 -2.41 -2.26
N LEU A 127 6.20 -3.30 -1.28
CA LEU A 127 6.13 -4.74 -1.49
C LEU A 127 4.75 -5.19 -1.99
N LEU A 128 3.67 -4.63 -1.43
CA LEU A 128 2.31 -4.88 -1.90
C LEU A 128 2.09 -4.36 -3.32
N CYS A 129 2.64 -3.20 -3.67
CA CYS A 129 2.56 -2.66 -5.03
C CYS A 129 3.16 -3.62 -6.07
N LEU A 130 4.29 -4.27 -5.74
CA LEU A 130 4.92 -5.28 -6.60
C LEU A 130 4.15 -6.61 -6.60
N SER A 131 3.55 -6.98 -5.48
CA SER A 131 2.91 -8.30 -5.29
C SER A 131 1.52 -8.39 -5.93
N PRO A 132 1.15 -9.47 -6.65
CA PRO A 132 -0.17 -9.63 -7.28
C PRO A 132 -1.27 -10.03 -6.28
N ALA A 133 -1.43 -9.29 -5.19
CA ALA A 133 -2.39 -9.56 -4.10
C ALA A 133 -3.87 -9.33 -4.48
N ASN A 134 -4.14 -8.88 -5.71
CA ASN A 134 -5.48 -8.77 -6.30
C ASN A 134 -5.96 -10.07 -6.97
N ARG A 135 -5.12 -11.12 -7.07
CA ARG A 135 -5.50 -12.38 -7.74
C ARG A 135 -6.44 -13.27 -6.91
N ALA A 136 -6.50 -13.09 -5.60
CA ALA A 136 -7.39 -13.81 -4.70
C ALA A 136 -8.18 -12.85 -3.79
N TRP A 137 -9.46 -13.17 -3.57
CA TRP A 137 -10.39 -12.44 -2.68
C TRP A 137 -10.36 -10.92 -2.82
N SER A 138 -10.38 -10.43 -4.05
CA SER A 138 -10.44 -9.00 -4.38
C SER A 138 -11.76 -8.69 -5.08
N ILE A 139 -12.36 -7.55 -4.73
CA ILE A 139 -13.61 -7.06 -5.35
C ILE A 139 -13.39 -6.77 -6.85
N ASP A 140 -12.18 -6.38 -7.27
CA ASP A 140 -11.84 -6.21 -8.69
C ASP A 140 -12.14 -7.47 -9.50
N ARG A 141 -11.89 -8.66 -8.93
CA ARG A 141 -12.21 -9.92 -9.59
C ARG A 141 -13.72 -10.12 -9.74
N LEU A 142 -14.53 -9.61 -8.83
CA LEU A 142 -15.99 -9.70 -8.91
C LEU A 142 -16.55 -8.70 -9.93
N LEU A 143 -16.03 -7.47 -9.95
CA LEU A 143 -16.50 -6.39 -10.83
C LEU A 143 -16.02 -6.52 -12.28
N PHE A 144 -14.78 -6.98 -12.50
CA PHE A 144 -14.19 -7.10 -13.85
C PHE A 144 -14.19 -8.53 -14.41
N LYS A 145 -15.01 -9.42 -13.83
CA LYS A 145 -15.20 -10.83 -14.28
C LYS A 145 -15.51 -10.96 -15.79
N SER A 146 -16.12 -9.94 -16.38
CA SER A 146 -16.63 -9.93 -17.76
C SER A 146 -15.55 -9.82 -18.86
N ALA A 147 -14.30 -9.46 -18.53
CA ALA A 147 -13.24 -9.32 -19.54
C ALA A 147 -12.46 -10.62 -19.82
N CYS A 148 -12.64 -11.67 -19.01
CA CYS A 148 -11.92 -12.94 -19.15
C CYS A 148 -12.88 -14.12 -19.42
N ALA A 149 -13.88 -13.90 -20.27
CA ALA A 149 -14.67 -14.98 -20.87
C ALA A 149 -13.97 -15.60 -22.11
N TRP A 150 -12.80 -15.10 -22.50
CA TRP A 150 -12.13 -15.49 -23.75
C TRP A 150 -11.21 -16.72 -23.60
N ARG A 151 -11.07 -17.27 -22.38
CA ARG A 151 -10.21 -18.43 -22.10
C ARG A 151 -10.95 -19.77 -22.08
N ALA A 152 -12.20 -19.78 -22.53
CA ALA A 152 -13.04 -20.97 -22.69
C ALA A 152 -13.25 -21.36 -24.16
N LEU A 153 -12.27 -21.09 -25.04
CA LEU A 153 -12.27 -21.72 -26.36
C LEU A 153 -11.69 -23.14 -26.23
N PRO A 154 -12.42 -24.20 -26.59
CA PRO A 154 -11.87 -25.55 -26.64
C PRO A 154 -10.79 -25.58 -27.72
N VAL A 155 -9.53 -25.63 -27.30
CA VAL A 155 -8.42 -25.91 -28.22
C VAL A 155 -8.39 -27.42 -28.45
N GLY A 156 -8.84 -27.86 -29.63
CA GLY A 156 -8.57 -29.20 -30.15
C GLY A 156 -9.78 -30.11 -30.28
N ALA A 157 -10.57 -29.92 -31.33
CA ALA A 157 -11.30 -30.99 -31.99
C ALA A 157 -10.93 -30.92 -33.48
N GLY A 158 -9.98 -31.76 -33.87
CA GLY A 158 -9.46 -31.91 -35.23
C GLY A 158 -8.67 -33.20 -35.32
#